data_AF-A0A4Y2RWC3-F1
#
_entry.id   AF-A0A4Y2RWC3-F1
#
_cell.length_a   1.000
_cell.length_b   1.000
_cell.length_c   1.000
_cell.angle_alpha   90.00
_cell.angle_beta   90.00
_cell.angle_gamma   90.00
#
_symmetry.space_group_name_H-M   'P 1'
#
loop_
_entity.id
_entity.type
_entity.pdbx_description
1 polymer ?
#
loop_
_entity_poly.entity_id
_entity_poly.type
_entity_poly.pdbx_seq_one_letter_code
_entity_poly.pdbx_strand_id
1 'polypeptide(L)'
;MKTAIFASLFHTSSTDKVPKHNKCPTGVTSWCFYQRALANNEKPKSHSSMKTVNEVVTASSGKNTACVSKACKQRAVGKMRLGKNPECK
;
A
#
# COMPACT_ATOMS: atom_id res chain seq x y z
N MET A 1 25.89 5.50 6.78
CA MET A 1 25.72 4.72 5.52
C MET A 1 25.86 3.21 5.71
N LYS A 2 26.91 2.67 6.37
CA LYS A 2 27.09 1.21 6.59
C LYS A 2 25.89 0.51 7.25
N THR A 3 25.27 1.13 8.25
CA THR A 3 24.15 0.56 9.01
C THR A 3 22.90 0.29 8.16
N ALA A 4 22.57 1.20 7.24
CA ALA A 4 21.40 1.06 6.36
C ALA A 4 21.55 -0.12 5.38
N ILE A 5 22.76 -0.33 4.83
CA ILE A 5 23.04 -1.44 3.92
C ILE A 5 22.86 -2.78 4.64
N PHE A 6 23.41 -2.90 5.86
CA PHE A 6 23.21 -4.11 6.67
C PHE A 6 21.75 -4.27 7.09
N ALA A 7 21.03 -3.18 7.39
CA ALA A 7 19.61 -3.25 7.72
C ALA A 7 18.80 -3.91 6.59
N SER A 8 19.04 -3.52 5.34
CA SER A 8 18.37 -4.14 4.18
C SER A 8 18.73 -5.62 4.00
N LEU A 9 20.00 -5.98 4.18
CA LEU A 9 20.46 -7.38 4.08
C LEU A 9 19.86 -8.27 5.18
N PHE A 10 19.85 -7.80 6.42
CA PHE A 10 19.27 -8.53 7.53
C PHE A 10 17.75 -8.59 7.44
N HIS A 11 17.11 -7.54 6.91
CA HIS A 11 15.66 -7.51 6.71
C HIS A 11 15.21 -8.54 5.67
N THR A 12 15.92 -8.65 4.55
CA THR A 12 15.58 -9.64 3.49
C THR A 12 15.87 -11.09 3.89
N SER A 13 16.83 -11.32 4.78
CA SER A 13 17.17 -12.65 5.31
C SER A 13 16.47 -12.99 6.65
N SER A 14 15.53 -12.16 7.09
CA SER A 14 14.75 -12.35 8.31
C SER A 14 13.62 -13.35 8.08
N THR A 15 13.38 -14.21 9.06
CA THR A 15 12.28 -15.18 9.03
C THR A 15 11.46 -15.10 10.32
N ASP A 16 10.28 -15.71 10.34
CA ASP A 16 9.46 -15.78 11.56
C ASP A 16 10.16 -16.53 12.71
N LYS A 17 10.98 -17.53 12.38
CA LYS A 17 11.74 -18.30 13.38
C LYS A 17 12.97 -17.55 13.89
N VAL A 18 13.61 -16.77 13.01
CA VAL A 18 14.82 -16.02 13.32
C VAL A 18 14.65 -14.57 12.86
N PRO A 19 13.99 -13.72 13.67
CA PRO A 19 13.76 -12.32 13.34
C PRO A 19 15.08 -11.54 13.43
N LYS A 20 15.53 -10.97 12.31
CA LYS A 20 16.79 -10.20 12.23
C LYS A 20 16.54 -8.70 12.05
N HIS A 21 15.70 -8.11 12.90
CA HIS A 21 15.29 -6.70 12.79
C HIS A 21 16.12 -5.71 13.62
N ASN A 22 17.20 -6.18 14.26
CA ASN A 22 18.03 -5.41 15.21
C ASN A 22 18.76 -4.20 14.59
N LYS A 23 18.93 -4.18 13.27
CA LYS A 23 19.59 -3.08 12.53
C LYS A 23 18.60 -2.14 11.87
N CYS A 24 17.30 -2.47 11.89
CA CYS A 24 16.27 -1.62 11.32
C CYS A 24 16.02 -0.40 12.21
N PRO A 25 15.63 0.75 11.63
CA PRO A 25 15.26 1.91 12.41
C PRO A 25 14.10 1.59 13.36
N THR A 26 14.13 2.14 14.56
CA THR A 26 13.08 2.04 15.58
C THR A 26 12.01 3.11 15.36
N GLY A 27 10.80 2.85 15.85
CA GLY A 27 9.72 3.85 15.93
C GLY A 27 8.55 3.59 14.99
N VAL A 28 7.46 4.33 15.23
CA VAL A 28 6.19 4.18 14.51
C VAL A 28 6.29 4.54 13.02
N THR A 29 7.28 5.35 12.67
CA THR A 29 7.59 5.75 11.28
C THR A 29 8.63 4.84 10.61
N SER A 30 9.04 3.75 11.28
CA SER A 30 9.96 2.78 10.69
C SER A 30 9.35 2.11 9.47
N TRP A 31 10.14 1.99 8.40
CA TRP A 31 9.79 1.19 7.24
C TRP A 31 9.77 -0.32 7.56
N CYS A 32 10.45 -0.74 8.64
CA CYS A 32 10.44 -2.12 9.10
C CYS A 32 9.13 -2.40 9.85
N PHE A 33 8.31 -3.30 9.29
CA PHE A 33 7.01 -3.65 9.87
C PHE A 33 7.13 -4.19 11.31
N TYR A 34 8.20 -4.92 11.61
CA TYR A 34 8.42 -5.52 12.92
C TYR A 34 8.68 -4.45 13.98
N GLN A 35 9.62 -3.55 13.72
CA GLN A 35 9.95 -2.43 14.61
C GLN A 35 8.79 -1.46 14.78
N ARG A 36 8.01 -1.25 13.72
CA ARG A 36 6.81 -0.43 13.76
C ARG A 36 5.71 -1.04 14.63
N ALA A 37 5.47 -2.35 14.51
CA ALA A 37 4.50 -3.05 15.33
C ALA A 37 4.89 -2.99 16.82
N LEU A 38 6.18 -3.23 17.13
CA LEU A 38 6.70 -3.08 18.49
C LEU A 38 6.52 -1.66 19.03
N ALA A 39 6.79 -0.63 18.22
CA ALA A 39 6.60 0.76 18.64
C ALA A 39 5.12 1.13 18.87
N ASN A 40 4.20 0.46 18.20
CA ASN A 40 2.75 0.62 18.39
C ASN A 40 2.16 -0.31 19.46
N ASN A 41 2.98 -1.12 20.14
CA ASN A 41 2.52 -2.17 21.08
C ASN A 41 1.62 -3.23 20.43
N GLU A 42 1.79 -3.47 19.12
CA GLU A 42 1.05 -4.47 18.35
C GLU A 42 1.91 -5.73 18.13
N LYS A 43 1.23 -6.87 17.91
CA LYS A 43 1.92 -8.10 17.54
C LYS A 43 2.40 -8.02 16.07
N PRO A 44 3.70 -8.22 15.79
CA PRO A 44 4.20 -8.18 14.43
C PRO A 44 3.58 -9.29 13.57
N LYS A 45 3.29 -8.95 12.31
CA LYS A 45 2.74 -9.87 11.31
C LYS A 45 3.78 -10.96 10.95
N SER A 46 3.31 -12.10 10.47
CA SER A 46 4.21 -13.14 9.97
C SER A 46 4.86 -12.72 8.65
N HIS A 47 6.14 -13.06 8.46
CA HIS A 47 6.89 -12.85 7.23
C HIS A 47 6.24 -13.55 6.03
N SER A 48 5.53 -14.66 6.24
CA SER A 48 4.78 -15.38 5.18
C SER A 48 3.59 -14.57 4.62
N SER A 49 3.08 -13.58 5.37
CA SER A 49 1.95 -12.77 4.93
C SER A 49 2.35 -11.60 4.03
N MET A 50 3.66 -11.31 3.92
CA MET A 50 4.14 -10.26 3.02
C MET A 50 4.27 -10.81 1.61
N LYS A 51 3.27 -10.47 0.77
CA LYS A 51 3.37 -10.62 -0.68
C LYS A 51 4.58 -9.82 -1.18
N THR A 52 5.60 -10.50 -1.67
CA THR A 52 6.69 -9.86 -2.42
C THR A 52 6.09 -9.15 -3.63
N VAL A 53 6.57 -7.95 -3.94
CA VAL A 53 6.09 -7.07 -5.04
C VAL A 53 5.99 -7.74 -6.42
N ASN A 54 6.60 -8.91 -6.61
CA ASN A 54 6.49 -9.69 -7.85
C ASN A 54 5.09 -10.28 -8.09
N GLU A 55 4.25 -10.46 -7.06
CA GLU A 55 2.87 -10.96 -7.23
C GLU A 55 1.84 -9.84 -7.46
N VAL A 56 2.25 -8.57 -7.35
CA VAL A 56 1.37 -7.43 -7.63
C VAL A 56 1.22 -7.19 -9.14
N VAL A 57 2.15 -7.68 -9.97
CA VAL A 57 2.10 -7.51 -11.43
C VAL A 57 1.06 -8.44 -12.07
N THR A 58 0.84 -9.65 -11.55
CA THR A 58 -0.14 -10.60 -12.12
C THR A 58 -1.58 -10.33 -11.67
N ALA A 59 -1.79 -9.64 -10.55
CA ALA A 59 -3.13 -9.30 -10.05
C ALA A 59 -3.76 -8.05 -10.70
N SER A 60 -2.97 -7.22 -11.38
CA SER A 60 -3.48 -6.00 -12.06
C SER A 60 -3.76 -6.20 -13.56
N SER A 61 -3.35 -7.31 -14.18
CA SER A 61 -3.55 -7.54 -15.62
C SER A 61 -4.86 -8.25 -15.98
N GLY A 62 -5.76 -8.49 -15.02
CA GLY A 62 -6.99 -9.30 -15.22
C GLY A 62 -8.32 -8.56 -15.04
N LYS A 63 -8.36 -7.22 -15.14
CA LYS A 63 -9.61 -6.45 -14.96
C LYS A 63 -9.89 -5.50 -16.13
N ASN A 64 -9.80 -6.01 -17.35
CA ASN A 64 -10.31 -5.28 -18.53
C ASN A 64 -10.98 -6.23 -19.53
N THR A 65 -11.76 -7.19 -19.05
CA THR A 65 -12.70 -7.91 -19.90
C THR A 65 -14.13 -7.52 -19.54
N ALA A 66 -14.60 -6.52 -20.28
CA ALA A 66 -15.95 -6.46 -20.83
C ALA A 66 -17.12 -6.77 -19.89
N CYS A 67 -17.65 -5.75 -19.22
CA CYS A 67 -19.09 -5.68 -18.94
C CYS A 67 -19.82 -5.44 -20.28
N VAL A 68 -19.94 -6.49 -21.09
CA VAL A 68 -20.88 -6.54 -22.21
C VAL A 68 -22.11 -7.25 -21.70
N SER A 69 -23.14 -6.50 -21.31
CA SER A 69 -24.51 -6.68 -21.82
C SER A 69 -25.58 -6.03 -20.93
N LYS A 70 -26.22 -5.04 -21.56
CA LYS A 70 -27.66 -4.71 -21.53
C LYS A 70 -28.14 -3.65 -20.53
N ALA A 71 -28.66 -2.59 -21.18
CA ALA A 71 -29.64 -1.60 -20.74
C ALA A 71 -29.11 -0.29 -20.10
N CYS A 72 -28.30 0.46 -20.85
CA CYS A 72 -28.29 1.92 -20.76
C CYS A 72 -29.32 2.47 -21.76
N LYS A 73 -30.54 2.80 -21.31
CA LYS A 73 -31.48 3.66 -22.06
C LYS A 73 -31.23 5.12 -21.68
N GLN A 74 -31.35 5.97 -22.70
CA GLN A 74 -30.84 7.34 -22.75
C GLN A 74 -31.48 8.32 -21.75
N ARG A 75 -30.59 9.12 -21.14
CA ARG A 75 -30.55 10.60 -21.12
C ARG A 75 -31.88 11.37 -21.04
N ALA A 76 -32.08 12.08 -19.92
CA ALA A 76 -32.81 13.35 -19.87
C ALA A 76 -31.88 14.45 -19.36
N VAL A 77 -31.72 15.51 -20.15
CA VAL A 77 -30.82 16.64 -19.90
C VAL A 77 -31.54 17.65 -19.00
N GLY A 78 -31.18 17.72 -17.73
CA GLY A 78 -31.56 18.81 -16.83
C GLY A 78 -30.57 19.98 -16.98
N LYS A 79 -31.04 21.11 -17.49
CA LYS A 79 -30.26 22.33 -17.76
C LYS A 79 -29.96 23.06 -16.44
N MET A 80 -28.78 22.85 -15.85
CA MET A 80 -28.33 23.64 -14.70
C MET A 80 -27.65 24.93 -15.19
N ARG A 81 -28.20 26.08 -14.78
CA ARG A 81 -27.65 27.42 -15.03
C ARG A 81 -26.40 27.62 -14.18
N LEU A 82 -25.31 28.07 -14.81
CA LEU A 82 -24.06 28.44 -14.13
C LEU A 82 -24.28 29.71 -13.29
N GLY A 83 -24.28 29.55 -11.97
CA GLY A 83 -24.18 30.66 -11.02
C GLY A 83 -22.77 31.24 -11.02
N LYS A 84 -22.67 32.56 -10.97
CA LYS A 84 -21.43 33.35 -11.04
C LYS A 84 -20.53 33.09 -9.84
N ASN A 85 -19.23 32.96 -10.11
CA ASN A 85 -18.14 32.82 -9.15
C ASN A 85 -17.89 34.16 -8.42
N PRO A 86 -17.90 34.23 -7.08
CA PRO A 86 -17.46 35.44 -6.37
C PRO A 86 -15.93 35.50 -6.31
N GLU A 87 -15.38 36.61 -6.83
CA GLU A 87 -13.96 36.96 -6.73
C GLU A 87 -13.49 37.02 -5.27
N CYS A 88 -12.32 36.42 -5.03
CA CYS A 88 -11.61 36.46 -3.76
C CYS A 88 -10.94 37.83 -3.61
N LYS A 89 -11.29 38.57 -2.55
CA LYS A 89 -10.62 39.82 -2.13
C LYS A 89 -9.31 39.53 -1.42
#